data_AF-A0A7C3R5V0-F1
#
_entry.id   AF-A0A7C3R5V0-F1
#
_cell.length_a   1.000
_cell.length_b   1.000
_cell.length_c   1.000
_cell.angle_alpha   90.00
_cell.angle_beta   90.00
_cell.angle_gamma   90.00
#
_symmetry.space_group_name_H-M   'P 1'
#
loop_
_entity.id
_entity.type
_entity.pdbx_description
1 polymer ?
#
loop_
_entity_poly.entity_id
_entity_poly.type
_entity_poly.pdbx_seq_one_letter_code
_entity_poly.pdbx_strand_id
1 'polypeptide(L)'
;MFRAEKILFGLFSIFFLLLLLFLFKFEIAPTSNLTQIKIEKASDLFYDYEIFRYPVRARVLKGVFDIGINANPNTLDFGELPLGSKGKKFIWLNNSEKEVKVEIKIFGEINPFLKIDEKSFELKSKESKLIQIEFYALKEGNFTGELDILIKKPKYPISLW
;
A
#
# COMPACT_ATOMS: atom_id res chain seq x y z
N MET A 1 22.88 47.28 18.67
CA MET A 1 22.05 46.71 17.59
C MET A 1 22.33 45.23 17.32
N PHE A 2 23.59 44.76 17.39
CA PHE A 2 24.00 43.36 17.13
C PHE A 2 23.42 42.22 17.98
N ARG A 3 22.69 42.50 19.07
CA ARG A 3 22.22 41.45 20.00
C ARG A 3 20.90 40.80 19.56
N ALA A 4 20.05 41.55 18.87
CA ALA A 4 18.74 41.07 18.41
C ALA A 4 18.85 40.13 17.19
N GLU A 5 19.77 40.42 16.26
CA GLU A 5 19.99 39.62 15.06
C GLU A 5 20.45 38.19 15.38
N LYS A 6 21.30 38.03 16.40
CA LYS A 6 21.78 36.71 16.83
C LYS A 6 20.67 35.83 17.41
N ILE A 7 19.71 36.44 18.13
CA ILE A 7 18.57 35.72 18.71
C ILE A 7 17.60 35.30 17.60
N LEU A 8 17.32 36.19 16.65
CA LEU A 8 16.43 35.90 15.53
C LEU A 8 16.98 34.77 14.64
N PHE A 9 18.28 34.78 14.37
CA PHE A 9 18.94 33.74 13.60
C PHE A 9 18.91 32.38 14.33
N GLY A 10 19.10 32.38 15.65
CA GLY A 10 18.98 31.17 16.47
C GLY A 10 17.57 30.55 16.42
N LEU A 11 16.53 31.38 16.57
CA LEU A 11 15.14 30.94 16.48
C LEU A 11 14.80 30.39 15.07
N PHE A 12 15.28 31.05 14.02
CA PHE A 12 15.10 30.59 12.65
C PHE A 12 15.77 29.24 12.40
N SER A 13 16.99 29.04 12.91
CA SER A 13 17.71 27.76 12.79
C SER A 13 16.98 26.61 13.50
N ILE A 14 16.42 26.86 14.69
CA ILE A 14 15.62 25.86 15.42
C ILE A 14 14.33 25.53 14.65
N PHE A 15 13.63 26.56 14.14
CA PHE A 15 12.43 26.35 13.33
C PHE A 15 12.73 25.55 12.07
N PHE A 16 13.83 25.87 11.37
CA PHE A 16 14.24 25.15 10.18
C PHE A 16 14.62 23.70 10.48
N LEU A 17 15.29 23.43 11.61
CA LEU A 17 15.60 22.07 12.05
C LEU A 17 14.32 21.26 12.34
N LEU A 18 13.34 21.87 13.03
CA LEU A 18 12.04 21.25 13.31
C LEU A 18 11.27 20.98 12.01
N LEU A 19 11.31 21.92 11.05
CA LEU A 19 10.74 21.74 9.72
C LEU A 19 11.41 20.57 8.98
N LEU A 20 12.74 20.46 9.07
CA LEU A 20 13.51 19.40 8.41
C LEU A 20 13.21 18.02 9.02
N LEU A 21 13.06 17.94 10.34
CA LEU A 21 12.61 16.73 11.04
C LEU A 21 11.16 16.37 10.66
N PHE A 22 10.30 17.35 10.43
CA PHE A 22 8.94 17.13 9.94
C PHE A 22 8.90 16.61 8.50
N LEU A 23 9.89 16.99 7.67
CA LEU A 23 10.02 16.49 6.30
C LEU A 23 10.56 15.06 6.19
N PHE A 24 11.17 14.52 7.25
CA PHE A 24 11.51 13.09 7.33
C PHE A 24 10.23 12.26 7.45
N LYS A 25 9.62 11.95 6.30
CA LYS A 25 8.49 11.04 6.19
C LYS A 25 8.89 9.68 6.75
N PHE A 26 8.11 9.18 7.71
CA PHE A 26 8.19 7.80 8.17
C PHE A 26 7.86 6.85 7.01
N GLU A 27 8.88 6.30 6.39
CA GLU A 27 8.71 5.23 5.41
C GLU A 27 8.73 3.90 6.18
N ILE A 28 7.55 3.33 6.41
CA ILE A 28 7.43 2.02 7.08
C ILE A 28 8.01 0.97 6.14
N ALA A 29 9.19 0.47 6.46
CA ALA A 29 9.85 -0.55 5.65
C ALA A 29 9.01 -1.85 5.63
N PRO A 30 8.86 -2.50 4.47
CA PRO A 30 8.18 -3.79 4.38
C PRO A 30 8.95 -4.87 5.16
N THR A 31 8.21 -5.83 5.73
CA THR A 31 8.79 -6.90 6.58
C THR A 31 8.76 -8.21 5.81
N SER A 32 9.85 -8.47 5.08
CA SER A 32 10.03 -9.48 4.02
C SER A 32 9.59 -10.95 4.20
N ASN A 33 8.84 -11.35 5.24
CA ASN A 33 8.41 -12.73 5.48
C ASN A 33 6.99 -12.82 6.07
N LEU A 34 6.00 -12.17 5.46
CA LEU A 34 4.61 -12.33 5.88
C LEU A 34 3.98 -13.55 5.21
N THR A 35 3.42 -14.43 6.03
CA THR A 35 2.63 -15.60 5.58
C THR A 35 1.12 -15.38 5.78
N GLN A 36 0.75 -14.31 6.47
CA GLN A 36 -0.62 -13.96 6.83
C GLN A 36 -0.87 -12.47 6.62
N ILE A 37 -2.13 -12.10 6.46
CA ILE A 37 -2.53 -10.68 6.42
C ILE A 37 -2.15 -10.03 7.74
N LYS A 38 -1.43 -8.90 7.66
CA LYS A 38 -1.13 -8.07 8.83
C LYS A 38 -1.95 -6.79 8.75
N ILE A 39 -2.51 -6.38 9.89
CA ILE A 39 -3.23 -5.11 10.02
C ILE A 39 -2.43 -4.24 10.97
N GLU A 40 -1.98 -3.08 10.49
CA GLU A 40 -1.32 -2.06 11.31
C GLU A 40 -2.19 -0.81 11.40
N LYS A 41 -2.18 -0.17 12.57
CA LYS A 41 -2.86 1.11 12.79
C LYS A 41 -1.82 2.15 13.15
N ALA A 42 -1.91 3.31 12.52
CA ALA A 42 -1.08 4.47 12.82
C ALA A 42 -1.96 5.73 12.84
N SER A 43 -1.42 6.83 13.34
CA SER A 43 -2.17 8.07 13.49
C SER A 43 -1.22 9.25 13.48
N ASP A 44 -1.61 10.36 12.85
CA ASP A 44 -0.92 11.64 12.92
C ASP A 44 -1.89 12.77 13.32
N LEU A 45 -1.50 14.04 13.16
CA LEU A 45 -2.35 15.16 13.55
C LEU A 45 -3.65 15.24 12.72
N PHE A 46 -3.66 14.73 11.49
CA PHE A 46 -4.72 14.97 10.51
C PHE A 46 -5.46 13.70 10.08
N TYR A 47 -4.83 12.54 10.20
CA TYR A 47 -5.35 11.27 9.72
C TYR A 47 -5.16 10.14 10.74
N ASP A 48 -6.12 9.22 10.73
CA ASP A 48 -5.93 7.86 11.21
C ASP A 48 -5.66 6.96 10.00
N TYR A 49 -4.71 6.04 10.17
CA TYR A 49 -4.25 5.13 9.13
C TYR A 49 -4.57 3.69 9.51
N GLU A 50 -5.11 2.94 8.57
CA GLU A 50 -5.19 1.48 8.63
C GLU A 50 -4.43 0.90 7.44
N ILE A 51 -3.46 0.04 7.71
CA ILE A 51 -2.61 -0.59 6.70
C ILE A 51 -2.92 -2.07 6.70
N PHE A 52 -3.52 -2.55 5.61
CA PHE A 52 -3.73 -3.97 5.37
C PHE A 52 -2.63 -4.47 4.46
N ARG A 53 -1.77 -5.34 4.99
CA ARG A 53 -0.64 -5.89 4.27
C ARG A 53 -0.93 -7.33 3.87
N TYR A 54 -1.07 -7.55 2.56
CA TYR A 54 -1.32 -8.85 1.96
C TYR A 54 -0.02 -9.45 1.43
N PRO A 55 0.36 -10.67 1.83
CA PRO A 55 1.42 -11.37 1.16
C PRO A 55 0.97 -11.77 -0.25
N VAL A 56 1.83 -11.54 -1.23
CA VAL A 56 1.58 -11.86 -2.63
C VAL A 56 2.62 -12.85 -3.12
N ARG A 57 2.18 -13.92 -3.78
CA ARG A 57 3.08 -14.90 -4.39
C ARG A 57 2.56 -15.40 -5.74
N ALA A 58 3.49 -15.73 -6.61
CA ALA A 58 3.24 -16.36 -7.89
C ALA A 58 4.44 -17.24 -8.27
N ARG A 59 4.17 -18.37 -8.91
CA ARG A 59 5.20 -19.24 -9.48
C ARG A 59 4.97 -19.33 -10.98
N VAL A 60 5.97 -18.95 -11.76
CA VAL A 60 5.90 -19.00 -13.23
C VAL A 60 6.74 -20.17 -13.71
N LEU A 61 6.14 -21.03 -14.53
CA LEU A 61 6.75 -22.25 -15.05
C LEU A 61 6.66 -22.31 -16.58
N LYS A 62 7.64 -22.95 -17.23
CA LYS A 62 7.65 -23.16 -18.69
C LYS A 62 7.13 -24.55 -19.07
N GLY A 63 5.96 -24.65 -19.71
CA GLY A 63 5.37 -25.92 -20.15
C GLY A 63 3.87 -26.00 -19.94
N VAL A 64 3.31 -27.21 -20.05
CA VAL A 64 1.91 -27.53 -19.75
C VAL A 64 1.87 -28.14 -18.34
N PHE A 65 1.05 -27.56 -17.46
CA PHE A 65 0.90 -28.01 -16.08
C PHE A 65 -0.57 -27.97 -15.69
N ASP A 66 -0.92 -28.78 -14.69
CA ASP A 66 -2.24 -28.73 -14.08
C ASP A 66 -2.41 -27.39 -13.35
N ILE A 67 -3.45 -26.65 -13.72
CA ILE A 67 -3.75 -25.35 -13.13
C ILE A 67 -4.26 -25.58 -11.71
N GLY A 68 -3.41 -25.32 -10.71
CA GLY A 68 -3.80 -25.32 -9.30
C GLY A 68 -4.66 -24.10 -8.97
N ILE A 69 -5.94 -24.30 -8.70
CA ILE A 69 -6.83 -23.22 -8.24
C ILE A 69 -6.61 -23.02 -6.74
N ASN A 70 -5.97 -21.91 -6.35
CA ASN A 70 -5.97 -21.50 -4.95
C ASN A 70 -7.30 -20.80 -4.60
N ALA A 71 -8.15 -21.51 -3.87
CA ALA A 71 -9.46 -21.06 -3.41
C ALA A 71 -9.42 -20.20 -2.13
N ASN A 72 -8.26 -19.97 -1.51
CA ASN A 72 -8.16 -19.16 -0.31
C ASN A 72 -8.37 -17.67 -0.66
N PRO A 73 -9.47 -17.04 -0.19
CA PRO A 73 -9.77 -15.64 -0.49
C PRO A 73 -8.88 -14.67 0.31
N ASN A 74 -8.24 -15.15 1.39
CA ASN A 74 -7.46 -14.31 2.31
C ASN A 74 -5.99 -14.21 1.91
N THR A 75 -5.60 -14.73 0.75
CA THR A 75 -4.23 -14.66 0.25
C THR A 75 -4.23 -14.21 -1.21
N LEU A 76 -3.35 -13.26 -1.55
CA LEU A 76 -3.09 -12.89 -2.94
C LEU A 76 -2.09 -13.86 -3.56
N ASP A 77 -2.50 -15.12 -3.63
CA ASP A 77 -1.71 -16.17 -4.23
C ASP A 77 -2.25 -16.52 -5.62
N PHE A 78 -1.43 -16.26 -6.63
CA PHE A 78 -1.74 -16.53 -8.02
C PHE A 78 -1.45 -17.98 -8.43
N GLY A 79 -0.84 -18.78 -7.54
CA GLY A 79 -0.51 -20.17 -7.78
C GLY A 79 0.59 -20.33 -8.83
N GLU A 80 0.50 -21.44 -9.56
CA GLU A 80 1.40 -21.75 -10.67
C GLU A 80 0.79 -21.26 -11.98
N LEU A 81 1.55 -20.46 -12.72
CA LEU A 81 1.14 -19.83 -13.96
C LEU A 81 2.08 -20.24 -15.09
N PRO A 82 1.57 -20.66 -16.26
CA PRO A 82 2.40 -20.83 -17.44
C PRO A 82 3.06 -19.52 -17.88
N LEU A 83 4.30 -19.58 -18.34
CA LEU A 83 4.99 -18.44 -18.94
C LEU A 83 4.16 -17.85 -20.10
N GLY A 84 3.96 -16.53 -20.09
CA GLY A 84 3.14 -15.79 -21.06
C GLY A 84 1.65 -15.71 -20.69
N SER A 85 1.20 -16.39 -19.63
CA SER A 85 -0.18 -16.29 -19.14
C SER A 85 -0.39 -15.07 -18.22
N LYS A 86 -1.64 -14.88 -17.78
CA LYS A 86 -2.00 -13.91 -16.75
C LYS A 86 -2.94 -14.51 -15.71
N GLY A 87 -2.73 -14.15 -14.46
CA GLY A 87 -3.62 -14.47 -13.34
C GLY A 87 -4.41 -13.23 -12.92
N LYS A 88 -5.65 -13.43 -12.44
CA LYS A 88 -6.49 -12.34 -11.89
C LYS A 88 -6.94 -12.66 -10.49
N LYS A 89 -6.89 -11.66 -9.61
CA LYS A 89 -7.49 -11.67 -8.28
C LYS A 89 -8.28 -10.38 -8.08
N PHE A 90 -9.23 -10.44 -7.16
CA PHE A 90 -10.12 -9.34 -6.87
C PHE A 90 -10.15 -9.07 -5.37
N ILE A 91 -10.15 -7.81 -4.98
CA ILE A 91 -10.31 -7.36 -3.59
C ILE A 91 -11.58 -6.53 -3.53
N TRP A 92 -12.52 -6.93 -2.67
CA TRP A 92 -13.71 -6.15 -2.39
C TRP A 92 -13.45 -5.22 -1.20
N LEU A 93 -13.53 -3.92 -1.45
CA LEU A 93 -13.42 -2.89 -0.41
C LEU A 93 -14.81 -2.36 -0.12
N ASN A 94 -15.17 -2.29 1.17
CA ASN A 94 -16.45 -1.75 1.62
C ASN A 94 -16.18 -0.69 2.69
N ASN A 95 -16.63 0.54 2.46
CA ASN A 95 -16.52 1.61 3.43
C ASN A 95 -17.83 1.77 4.21
N SER A 96 -17.88 1.29 5.44
CA SER A 96 -19.02 1.48 6.34
C SER A 96 -18.99 2.80 7.13
N GLU A 97 -17.92 3.59 7.00
CA GLU A 97 -17.65 4.78 7.82
C GLU A 97 -17.80 6.08 6.98
N LYS A 98 -17.05 7.13 7.34
CA LYS A 98 -16.91 8.39 6.59
C LYS A 98 -16.06 8.19 5.35
N GLU A 99 -16.05 9.17 4.44
CA GLU A 99 -15.18 9.17 3.26
C GLU A 99 -13.70 8.97 3.64
N VAL A 100 -13.03 8.07 2.91
CA VAL A 100 -11.63 7.71 3.13
C VAL A 100 -10.85 7.78 1.83
N LYS A 101 -9.55 8.07 1.93
CA LYS A 101 -8.63 7.92 0.80
C LYS A 101 -7.92 6.57 0.89
N VAL A 102 -7.96 5.80 -0.18
CA VAL A 102 -7.29 4.51 -0.29
C VAL A 102 -6.07 4.65 -1.20
N GLU A 103 -4.92 4.15 -0.77
CA GLU A 103 -3.69 4.06 -1.56
C GLU A 103 -3.17 2.62 -1.53
N ILE A 104 -2.86 2.07 -2.70
CA ILE A 104 -2.35 0.70 -2.86
C ILE A 104 -0.88 0.77 -3.27
N LYS A 105 -0.02 0.12 -2.48
CA LYS A 105 1.42 0.04 -2.72
C LYS A 105 1.83 -1.42 -2.87
N ILE A 106 2.81 -1.66 -3.74
CA ILE A 106 3.32 -3.00 -4.03
C ILE A 106 4.82 -3.00 -3.77
N PHE A 107 5.30 -4.02 -3.07
CA PHE A 107 6.69 -4.19 -2.68
C PHE A 107 7.19 -5.59 -3.07
N GLY A 108 8.52 -5.72 -3.18
CA GLY A 108 9.18 -6.99 -3.51
C GLY A 108 9.33 -7.24 -5.01
N GLU A 109 9.81 -8.44 -5.33
CA GLU A 109 10.16 -8.87 -6.69
C GLU A 109 8.95 -9.00 -7.62
N ILE A 110 7.76 -9.10 -7.03
CA ILE A 110 6.49 -9.25 -7.75
C ILE A 110 5.99 -7.95 -8.40
N ASN A 111 6.45 -6.79 -7.92
CA ASN A 111 6.01 -5.46 -8.35
C ASN A 111 6.00 -5.24 -9.87
N PRO A 112 7.08 -5.53 -10.64
CA PRO A 112 7.08 -5.33 -12.09
C PRO A 112 6.08 -6.23 -12.85
N PHE A 113 5.54 -7.27 -12.22
CA PHE A 113 4.61 -8.22 -12.83
C PHE A 113 3.16 -7.97 -12.44
N LEU A 114 2.89 -7.07 -11.49
CA LEU A 114 1.53 -6.76 -11.04
C LEU A 114 1.00 -5.48 -11.67
N LYS A 115 -0.23 -5.56 -12.15
CA LYS A 115 -1.02 -4.41 -12.61
C LYS A 115 -2.28 -4.31 -11.76
N ILE A 116 -2.60 -3.09 -11.36
CA ILE A 116 -3.80 -2.75 -10.60
C ILE A 116 -4.47 -1.61 -11.36
N ASP A 117 -5.78 -1.72 -11.57
CA ASP A 117 -6.54 -0.77 -12.39
C ASP A 117 -6.48 0.65 -11.80
N GLU A 118 -6.51 0.77 -10.48
CA GLU A 118 -6.43 2.05 -9.77
C GLU A 118 -5.67 1.91 -8.44
N LYS A 119 -4.63 2.73 -8.26
CA LYS A 119 -3.75 2.67 -7.07
C LYS A 119 -4.05 3.73 -6.01
N SER A 120 -4.82 4.76 -6.34
CA SER A 120 -5.19 5.82 -5.39
C SER A 120 -6.58 6.33 -5.74
N PHE A 121 -7.50 6.28 -4.80
CA PHE A 121 -8.87 6.74 -4.98
C PHE A 121 -9.53 7.11 -3.66
N GLU A 122 -10.63 7.85 -3.74
CA GLU A 122 -11.52 8.12 -2.61
C GLU A 122 -12.65 7.09 -2.61
N LEU A 123 -13.04 6.64 -1.42
CA LEU A 123 -14.14 5.72 -1.22
C LEU A 123 -15.14 6.38 -0.29
N LYS A 124 -16.30 6.75 -0.82
CA LYS A 124 -17.33 7.50 -0.09
C LYS A 124 -17.97 6.65 1.00
N SER A 125 -18.68 7.30 1.91
CA SER A 125 -19.46 6.59 2.93
C SER A 125 -20.46 5.64 2.28
N LYS A 126 -20.48 4.40 2.76
CA LYS A 126 -21.33 3.29 2.27
C LYS A 126 -21.05 2.86 0.83
N GLU A 127 -19.94 3.32 0.24
CA GLU A 127 -19.51 2.89 -1.08
C GLU A 127 -18.74 1.58 -0.97
N SER A 128 -18.94 0.71 -1.97
CA SER A 128 -18.14 -0.49 -2.18
C SER A 128 -17.44 -0.40 -3.52
N LYS A 129 -16.21 -0.91 -3.58
CA LYS A 129 -15.39 -0.90 -4.79
C LYS A 129 -14.65 -2.22 -4.95
N LEU A 130 -14.70 -2.75 -6.18
CA LEU A 130 -13.98 -3.94 -6.57
C LEU A 130 -12.67 -3.56 -7.24
N ILE A 131 -11.55 -3.98 -6.66
CA ILE A 131 -10.22 -3.76 -7.22
C ILE A 131 -9.73 -5.04 -7.88
N GLN A 132 -9.43 -4.96 -9.18
CA GLN A 132 -8.80 -6.04 -9.93
C GLN A 132 -7.28 -5.93 -9.84
N ILE A 133 -6.64 -7.06 -9.57
CA ILE A 133 -5.19 -7.21 -9.57
C ILE A 133 -4.84 -8.28 -10.60
N GLU A 134 -4.03 -7.92 -11.57
CA GLU A 134 -3.55 -8.83 -12.61
C GLU A 134 -2.05 -9.11 -12.41
N PHE A 135 -1.67 -10.38 -12.47
CA PHE A 135 -0.27 -10.80 -12.53
C PHE A 135 0.08 -11.27 -13.94
N TYR A 136 1.17 -10.74 -14.50
CA TYR A 136 1.67 -11.06 -15.84
C TYR A 136 2.90 -11.98 -15.73
N ALA A 137 2.75 -13.23 -16.18
CA ALA A 137 3.80 -14.25 -16.08
C ALA A 137 4.87 -14.08 -17.17
N LEU A 138 5.60 -12.96 -17.16
CA LEU A 138 6.56 -12.58 -18.21
C LEU A 138 7.95 -13.22 -18.06
N LYS A 139 8.27 -13.72 -16.86
CA LYS A 139 9.56 -14.32 -16.54
C LYS A 139 9.34 -15.56 -15.68
N GLU A 140 10.09 -16.64 -15.96
CA GLU A 140 10.09 -17.86 -15.16
C GLU A 140 10.71 -17.62 -13.78
N GLY A 141 10.16 -18.25 -12.74
CA GLY A 141 10.67 -18.14 -11.37
C GLY A 141 9.58 -18.10 -10.30
N ASN A 142 10.02 -18.02 -9.05
CA ASN A 142 9.15 -17.77 -7.90
C ASN A 142 9.23 -16.28 -7.57
N PHE A 143 8.08 -15.63 -7.48
CA PHE A 143 7.97 -14.21 -7.16
C PHE A 143 7.18 -14.04 -5.88
N THR A 144 7.74 -13.25 -4.97
CA THR A 144 7.11 -12.91 -3.70
C THR A 144 7.14 -11.41 -3.48
N GLY A 145 6.19 -10.93 -2.71
CA GLY A 145 6.13 -9.54 -2.31
C GLY A 145 4.95 -9.25 -1.38
N GLU A 146 4.68 -7.97 -1.23
CA GLU A 146 3.65 -7.46 -0.34
C GLU A 146 2.80 -6.44 -1.08
N LEU A 147 1.50 -6.46 -0.82
CA LEU A 147 0.56 -5.44 -1.26
C LEU A 147 -0.04 -4.77 -0.02
N ASP A 148 0.27 -3.49 0.14
CA ASP A 148 -0.28 -2.66 1.21
C ASP A 148 -1.49 -1.89 0.68
N ILE A 149 -2.63 -2.05 1.34
CA ILE A 149 -3.80 -1.17 1.19
C ILE A 149 -3.79 -0.21 2.38
N LEU A 150 -3.41 1.04 2.10
CA LEU A 150 -3.37 2.14 3.06
C LEU A 150 -4.69 2.90 3.01
N ILE A 151 -5.46 2.85 4.10
CA ILE A 151 -6.70 3.61 4.27
C ILE A 151 -6.39 4.83 5.14
N LYS A 152 -6.60 6.03 4.60
CA LYS A 152 -6.44 7.31 5.29
C LYS A 152 -7.81 7.87 5.67
N LYS A 153 -8.08 7.89 6.97
CA LYS A 153 -9.33 8.40 7.55
C LYS A 153 -9.08 9.82 8.07
N PRO A 154 -9.64 10.88 7.47
CA PRO A 154 -9.41 12.24 7.95
C PRO A 154 -10.04 12.45 9.33
N LYS A 155 -9.28 12.91 10.33
CA LYS A 155 -9.80 13.15 11.69
C LYS A 155 -10.82 14.27 11.75
N TYR A 156 -10.60 15.29 10.94
CA TYR A 156 -11.45 16.47 10.83
C TYR A 156 -12.22 16.47 9.51
N PRO A 157 -13.43 17.07 9.46
CA PRO A 157 -14.15 17.27 8.21
C PRO A 157 -13.29 18.00 7.18
N ILE A 158 -13.30 17.53 5.93
CA ILE A 158 -12.56 18.14 4.82
C ILE A 158 -13.03 19.58 4.57
N SER A 159 -14.25 19.94 4.98
CA SER A 159 -14.80 21.30 4.84
C SER A 159 -14.11 22.39 5.68
N LEU A 160 -13.18 22.03 6.56
CA LEU A 160 -12.43 22.96 7.41
C LEU A 160 -11.01 23.28 6.88
N TRP A 161 -10.71 22.87 5.66
CA TRP A 161 -9.40 23.00 5.01
C TRP A 161 -9.47 23.84 3.74
#